data_AF-G4ZXX6-F1
#
_entry.id   AF-G4ZXX6-F1
#
_cell.length_a   1.000
_cell.length_b   1.000
_cell.length_c   1.000
_cell.angle_alpha   90.00
_cell.angle_beta   90.00
_cell.angle_gamma   90.00
#
_symmetry.space_group_name_H-M   'P 1'
#
loop_
_entity.id
_entity.type
_entity.pdbx_description
1 polymer ?
#
loop_
_entity_poly.entity_id
_entity_poly.type
_entity_poly.pdbx_seq_one_letter_code
_entity_poly.pdbx_strand_id
1 'polypeptide(L)'
;RAAHRVRLCYRDEAYRQRTEARTKCLIADATSPTSSSTSVLLAKKALKYRKVYDRMTGVDVNDPNFNVFEFLGVDWCKTPSVETSSHV
;
A
#
# COMPACT_ATOMS: atom_id res chain seq x y z
N ARG A 1 16.25 7.94 3.93
CA ARG A 1 15.23 8.46 2.97
C ARG A 1 15.03 7.39 1.90
N ALA A 2 13.91 6.67 1.86
CA ALA A 2 13.71 5.57 0.90
C ALA A 2 13.56 6.14 -0.52
N ALA A 3 14.45 5.75 -1.43
CA ALA A 3 14.66 6.38 -2.74
C ALA A 3 13.80 5.80 -3.89
N HIS A 4 12.84 4.93 -3.60
CA HIS A 4 11.98 4.33 -4.62
C HIS A 4 10.52 4.64 -4.32
N ARG A 5 10.06 5.80 -4.79
CA ARG A 5 8.65 6.22 -4.70
C ARG A 5 7.95 5.87 -6.01
N VAL A 6 6.92 5.04 -5.95
CA VAL A 6 6.05 4.74 -7.09
C VAL A 6 4.81 5.61 -6.98
N ARG A 7 4.41 6.25 -8.07
CA ARG A 7 3.16 7.03 -8.13
C ARG A 7 2.06 6.21 -8.78
N LEU A 8 0.91 6.06 -8.11
CA LEU A 8 -0.27 5.38 -8.62
C LEU A 8 -1.39 6.39 -8.84
N CYS A 9 -1.88 6.48 -10.07
CA CYS A 9 -3.02 7.33 -10.40
C CYS A 9 -4.33 6.54 -10.27
N TYR A 10 -5.36 7.14 -9.67
CA TYR A 10 -6.65 6.48 -9.45
C TYR A 10 -7.82 7.42 -9.74
N ARG A 11 -8.96 6.86 -10.17
CA ARG A 11 -10.21 7.62 -10.42
C ARG A 11 -11.24 7.42 -9.31
N ASP A 12 -11.40 6.18 -8.89
CA ASP A 12 -12.39 5.75 -7.89
C ASP A 12 -11.78 5.77 -6.48
N GLU A 13 -12.34 6.59 -5.59
CA GLU A 13 -11.93 6.68 -4.18
C GLU A 13 -12.21 5.37 -3.42
N ALA A 14 -13.32 4.70 -3.74
CA ALA A 14 -13.67 3.42 -3.13
C ALA A 14 -12.66 2.33 -3.50
N TYR A 15 -12.14 2.36 -4.73
CA TYR A 15 -11.04 1.48 -5.15
C TYR A 15 -9.76 1.74 -4.34
N ARG A 16 -9.40 3.00 -4.11
CA ARG A 16 -8.24 3.35 -3.27
C ARG A 16 -8.41 2.80 -1.86
N GLN A 17 -9.56 3.03 -1.23
CA GLN A 17 -9.86 2.56 0.13
C GLN A 17 -9.83 1.03 0.25
N ARG A 18 -10.44 0.30 -0.70
CA ARG A 18 -10.37 -1.18 -0.72
C ARG A 18 -8.95 -1.68 -0.85
N THR A 19 -8.14 -1.04 -1.70
CA THR A 19 -6.73 -1.38 -1.89
C THR A 19 -5.94 -1.14 -0.60
N GLU A 20 -6.24 -0.06 0.12
CA GLU A 20 -5.61 0.24 1.41
C GLU A 20 -5.91 -0.84 2.45
N ALA A 21 -7.19 -1.14 2.67
CA ALA A 21 -7.62 -2.16 3.61
C ALA A 21 -7.01 -3.53 3.30
N ARG A 22 -7.02 -3.93 2.02
CA ARG A 22 -6.44 -5.21 1.59
C ARG A 22 -4.92 -5.26 1.76
N THR A 23 -4.23 -4.14 1.55
CA THR A 23 -2.78 -4.05 1.78
C THR A 23 -2.46 -4.20 3.26
N LYS A 24 -3.22 -3.55 4.15
CA LYS A 24 -3.07 -3.70 5.61
C LYS A 24 -3.26 -5.16 6.05
N CYS A 25 -4.31 -5.84 5.59
CA CYS A 25 -4.52 -7.26 5.87
C CYS A 25 -3.37 -8.14 5.37
N LEU A 26 -2.92 -7.93 4.13
CA LEU A 26 -1.84 -8.74 3.55
C LEU A 26 -0.51 -8.55 4.29
N ILE A 27 -0.24 -7.34 4.77
CA ILE A 27 0.91 -7.08 5.64
C ILE A 27 0.74 -7.82 6.95
N ALA A 28 -0.40 -7.71 7.62
CA ALA A 28 -0.66 -8.41 8.88
C ALA A 28 -0.48 -9.93 8.73
N ASP A 29 -1.02 -10.52 7.66
CA ASP A 29 -0.85 -11.94 7.33
C ASP A 29 0.62 -12.29 7.06
N ALA A 30 1.35 -11.42 6.38
CA ALA A 30 2.77 -11.61 6.11
C ALA A 30 3.66 -11.47 7.36
N THR A 31 3.22 -10.74 8.37
CA THR A 31 3.90 -10.67 9.67
C THR A 31 3.50 -11.83 10.58
N SER A 32 2.36 -12.48 10.32
CA SER A 32 1.93 -13.65 11.07
C SER A 32 2.83 -14.88 10.82
N PRO A 33 3.29 -15.57 11.87
CA PRO A 33 4.10 -16.78 11.73
C PRO A 33 3.30 -17.97 11.18
N THR A 34 1.97 -17.99 11.35
CA THR A 34 1.11 -19.14 11.03
C THR A 34 0.55 -19.12 9.61
N SER A 35 0.59 -17.96 8.93
CA SER A 35 0.00 -17.81 7.59
C SER A 35 1.00 -18.21 6.48
N SER A 36 0.56 -19.06 5.55
CA SER A 36 1.43 -19.72 4.56
C SER A 36 0.85 -19.80 3.15
N SER A 37 -0.24 -19.09 2.86
CA SER A 37 -0.79 -19.06 1.49
C SER A 37 0.22 -18.47 0.50
N THR A 38 0.11 -18.82 -0.78
CA THR A 38 1.05 -18.34 -1.82
C THR A 38 1.16 -16.82 -1.85
N SER A 39 0.04 -16.09 -1.73
CA SER A 39 0.04 -14.62 -1.66
C SER A 39 0.80 -14.09 -0.45
N VAL A 40 0.66 -14.76 0.70
CA VAL A 40 1.35 -14.39 1.94
C VAL A 40 2.84 -14.66 1.84
N LEU A 41 3.26 -15.78 1.24
CA LEU A 41 4.68 -16.08 1.01
C LEU A 41 5.32 -15.06 0.06
N LEU A 42 4.61 -14.64 -0.99
CA LEU A 42 5.06 -13.58 -1.89
C LEU A 42 5.16 -12.24 -1.18
N ALA A 43 4.20 -11.90 -0.33
CA ALA A 43 4.23 -10.70 0.48
C ALA A 43 5.42 -10.72 1.46
N LYS A 44 5.62 -11.82 2.21
CA LYS A 44 6.79 -12.03 3.09
C LYS A 44 8.10 -11.79 2.35
N LYS A 45 8.23 -12.36 1.16
CA LYS A 45 9.41 -12.18 0.30
C LYS A 45 9.57 -10.70 -0.09
N ALA A 46 8.52 -10.06 -0.60
CA ALA A 46 8.56 -8.66 -1.02
C ALA A 46 8.94 -7.71 0.13
N LEU A 47 8.35 -7.90 1.32
CA LEU A 47 8.65 -7.11 2.52
C LEU A 47 10.11 -7.29 2.97
N LYS A 48 10.63 -8.53 2.91
CA LYS A 48 12.05 -8.83 3.20
C LYS A 48 13.00 -8.11 2.23
N TYR A 49 12.79 -8.25 0.91
CA TYR A 49 13.67 -7.61 -0.08
C TYR A 49 13.63 -6.08 -0.03
N ARG A 50 12.48 -5.50 0.33
CA ARG A 50 12.31 -4.05 0.51
C ARG A 50 12.74 -3.53 1.88
N LYS A 51 13.36 -4.38 2.72
CA LYS A 51 13.77 -4.06 4.10
C LYS A 51 12.64 -3.39 4.88
N VAL A 52 11.42 -3.90 4.73
CA VAL A 52 10.24 -3.35 5.39
C VAL A 52 10.18 -3.80 6.83
N TYR A 53 10.54 -5.06 7.13
CA TYR A 53 10.58 -5.56 8.50
C TYR A 53 11.50 -4.73 9.41
N ASP A 54 12.70 -4.38 8.93
CA ASP A 54 13.63 -3.49 9.65
C ASP A 54 13.03 -2.11 9.96
N ARG A 55 12.15 -1.62 9.09
CA ARG A 55 11.44 -0.33 9.25
C ARG A 55 10.18 -0.45 10.09
N MET A 56 9.62 -1.65 10.24
CA MET A 56 8.45 -1.91 11.08
C MET A 56 8.82 -1.99 12.57
N THR A 57 10.09 -2.21 12.90
CA THR A 57 10.56 -2.19 14.29
C THR A 57 10.24 -0.84 14.95
N GLY A 58 9.30 -0.83 15.89
CA GLY A 58 8.84 0.39 16.57
C GLY A 58 7.74 1.18 15.85
N VAL A 59 7.18 0.66 14.76
CA VAL A 59 6.04 1.27 14.04
C VAL A 59 4.80 0.43 14.28
N ASP A 60 3.74 1.05 14.81
CA ASP A 60 2.43 0.40 14.89
C ASP A 60 1.72 0.47 13.53
N VAL A 61 1.80 -0.62 12.78
CA VAL A 61 1.15 -0.77 11.48
C VAL A 61 -0.37 -0.90 11.58
N ASN A 62 -0.92 -1.08 12.78
CA ASN A 62 -2.35 -1.19 13.03
C ASN A 62 -2.99 0.14 13.44
N ASP A 63 -2.22 1.20 13.62
CA ASP A 63 -2.76 2.54 13.89
C ASP A 63 -3.73 2.94 12.75
N PRO A 64 -4.98 3.33 13.07
CA PRO A 64 -5.94 3.81 12.07
C PRO A 64 -5.39 4.94 11.18
N ASN A 65 -4.49 5.77 11.72
CA ASN A 65 -3.87 6.89 11.03
C ASN A 65 -2.59 6.49 10.26
N PHE A 66 -2.17 5.23 10.34
CA PHE A 66 -1.00 4.75 9.64
C PHE A 66 -1.22 4.74 8.13
N ASN A 67 -0.43 5.57 7.43
CA ASN A 67 -0.40 5.61 5.98
C ASN A 67 0.49 4.50 5.42
N VAL A 68 -0.11 3.33 5.22
CA VAL A 68 0.55 2.12 4.69
C VAL A 68 1.22 2.36 3.34
N PHE A 69 0.65 3.22 2.49
CA PHE A 69 1.18 3.48 1.16
C PHE A 69 2.43 4.33 1.22
N GLU A 70 2.41 5.41 1.99
CA GLU A 70 3.60 6.24 2.20
C GLU A 70 4.75 5.41 2.78
N PHE A 71 4.44 4.55 3.76
CA PHE A 71 5.42 3.63 4.35
C PHE A 71 6.04 2.66 3.32
N LEU A 72 5.24 2.18 2.38
CA LEU A 72 5.69 1.33 1.26
C LEU A 72 6.36 2.12 0.12
N GLY A 73 6.43 3.45 0.20
CA GLY A 73 6.95 4.31 -0.86
C GLY A 73 5.99 4.44 -2.04
N VAL A 74 4.69 4.49 -1.79
CA VAL A 74 3.64 4.64 -2.80
C VAL A 74 2.92 5.97 -2.60
N ASP A 75 2.99 6.83 -3.61
CA ASP A 75 2.26 8.09 -3.66
C ASP A 75 0.99 7.90 -4.51
N TRP A 76 -0.19 8.12 -3.95
CA TRP A 76 -1.44 8.08 -4.70
C TRP A 76 -1.79 9.45 -5.26
N CYS A 77 -2.25 9.49 -6.50
CA CYS A 77 -2.67 10.71 -7.19
C CYS A 77 -4.07 10.51 -7.77
N LYS A 78 -5.03 11.37 -7.42
CA LYS A 78 -6.34 11.33 -8.05
C LYS A 78 -6.19 11.83 -9.49
N THR A 79 -6.51 10.99 -10.46
CA THR A 79 -6.55 11.40 -11.86
C THR A 79 -7.60 12.50 -11.98
N PRO A 80 -7.27 13.66 -12.59
CA PRO A 80 -8.27 14.69 -12.81
C PRO A 80 -9.42 14.09 -13.60
N SER A 81 -10.65 14.36 -13.17
CA SER A 81 -11.81 14.13 -14.03
C SER A 81 -11.57 14.91 -15.31
N VAL A 82 -11.59 14.24 -16.45
CA VAL A 82 -11.72 14.94 -17.72
C VAL A 82 -13.09 15.61 -17.65
N GLU A 83 -13.11 16.88 -17.26
CA GLU A 83 -14.22 17.74 -17.60
C GLU A 83 -14.19 17.80 -19.12
N THR A 84 -15.08 17.04 -19.74
CA THR A 84 -15.37 17.20 -21.16
C THR A 84 -15.82 18.65 -21.31
N SER A 85 -14.91 19.53 -21.71
CA SER A 85 -15.26 20.85 -22.20
C SER A 85 -16.10 20.61 -23.44
N SER A 86 -17.43 20.54 -23.25
CA SER A 86 -18.40 20.54 -24.32
C SER A 86 -18.40 21.95 -24.90
N HIS A 87 -17.42 22.19 -25.77
CA HIS A 87 -17.38 23.36 -26.62
C HIS A 87 -17.69 22.90 -28.04
N VAL A 88 -18.99 22.81 -28.35
CA VAL A 88 -19.59 23.06 -29.67
C VAL A 88 -20.98 23.61 -29.45
#